data_AF-A0A969T8N2-F1
#
_entry.id   AF-A0A969T8N2-F1
#
_cell.length_a   1.000
_cell.length_b   1.000
_cell.length_c   1.000
_cell.angle_alpha   90.00
_cell.angle_beta   90.00
_cell.angle_gamma   90.00
#
_symmetry.space_group_name_H-M   'P 1'
#
loop_
_entity.id
_entity.type
_entity.pdbx_description
1 polymer ?
#
loop_
_entity_poly.entity_id
_entity_poly.type
_entity_poly.pdbx_seq_one_letter_code
_entity_poly.pdbx_strand_id
1 'polypeptide(L)'
;MLPQTSEIVSGALQDLDRAIIVGERTYGKGLVQTTRDLSYNAKLKITTAKYYIPSGRCIQALDYTHRNPDGSVGYVPDSLISEFHTSSGRKVYDGGGVTPDIGVAESDVSPIAQHLYLNMVIFDFATNYNAKNKRIANAESFSLNDLEFNEFIDFAVSRNISFKTETEKNLDDLIETSKKEKYYKKIQTEIEALKNGLQHNMREDILYFKDDIKRILEEEIAKRYYYRKGAILNSLKDGESVEKAIEVLVNKDKYNSLLKPK
;
A
#
# COMPACT_ATOMS: atom_id res chain seq x y z
N MET A 1 -11.28 4.52 -11.25
CA MET A 1 -12.36 4.16 -10.31
C MET A 1 -11.98 4.75 -8.97
N LEU A 2 -12.84 5.56 -8.35
CA LEU A 2 -12.53 6.14 -7.04
C LEU A 2 -12.56 5.02 -5.98
N PRO A 3 -11.62 4.99 -5.03
CA PRO A 3 -11.51 3.94 -4.01
C PRO A 3 -12.78 3.73 -3.16
N GLN A 4 -13.70 4.70 -3.17
CA GLN A 4 -14.97 4.68 -2.43
C GLN A 4 -15.94 3.59 -2.85
N THR A 5 -16.04 3.29 -4.15
CA THR A 5 -17.07 2.34 -4.62
C THR A 5 -16.72 0.91 -4.23
N SER A 6 -15.44 0.54 -4.31
CA SER A 6 -15.00 -0.82 -3.95
C SER A 6 -15.20 -1.11 -2.46
N GLU A 7 -14.94 -0.13 -1.59
CA GLU A 7 -15.11 -0.27 -0.15
C GLU A 7 -16.57 -0.54 0.25
N ILE A 8 -17.51 0.23 -0.31
CA ILE A 8 -18.95 0.07 -0.04
C ILE A 8 -19.43 -1.31 -0.50
N VAL A 9 -18.98 -1.77 -1.67
CA VAL A 9 -19.34 -3.09 -2.21
C VAL A 9 -18.78 -4.21 -1.33
N SER A 10 -17.50 -4.14 -0.94
CA SER A 10 -16.88 -5.13 -0.05
C SER A 10 -17.58 -5.18 1.31
N GLY A 11 -17.84 -4.01 1.92
CA GLY A 11 -18.56 -3.93 3.19
C GLY A 11 -19.98 -4.49 3.10
N ALA A 12 -20.70 -4.21 2.02
CA ALA A 12 -22.05 -4.75 1.82
C ALA A 12 -22.06 -6.27 1.65
N LEU A 13 -21.09 -6.85 0.94
CA LEU A 13 -20.94 -8.30 0.81
C LEU A 13 -20.57 -8.96 2.14
N GLN A 14 -19.73 -8.31 2.96
CA GLN A 14 -19.40 -8.77 4.31
C GLN A 14 -20.64 -8.74 5.22
N ASP A 15 -21.37 -7.63 5.24
CA ASP A 15 -22.55 -7.42 6.07
C ASP A 15 -23.69 -8.41 5.75
N LEU A 16 -23.82 -8.82 4.49
CA LEU A 16 -24.81 -9.79 4.03
C LEU A 16 -24.31 -11.25 4.10
N ASP A 17 -23.11 -11.48 4.64
CA ASP A 17 -22.45 -12.78 4.70
C ASP A 17 -22.41 -13.50 3.34
N ARG A 18 -22.22 -12.71 2.27
CA ARG A 18 -22.07 -13.21 0.89
C ARG A 18 -20.62 -13.34 0.47
N ALA A 19 -19.69 -12.76 1.23
CA ALA A 19 -18.26 -12.88 1.01
C ALA A 19 -17.48 -12.82 2.32
N ILE A 20 -16.25 -13.33 2.25
CA ILE A 20 -15.20 -13.15 3.24
C ILE A 20 -14.21 -12.12 2.69
N ILE A 21 -13.87 -11.12 3.49
CA ILE A 21 -12.94 -10.05 3.12
C ILE A 21 -11.53 -10.44 3.58
N VAL A 22 -10.59 -10.43 2.64
CA VAL A 22 -9.17 -10.78 2.87
C VAL A 22 -8.32 -9.61 2.42
N GLY A 23 -7.32 -9.23 3.23
CA GLY A 23 -6.41 -8.13 2.94
C GLY A 23 -6.25 -7.21 4.13
N GLU A 24 -6.21 -5.91 3.88
CA GLU A 24 -6.08 -4.87 4.91
C GLU A 24 -7.36 -4.08 5.14
N ARG A 25 -7.37 -3.33 6.24
CA ARG A 25 -8.43 -2.38 6.53
C ARG A 25 -8.44 -1.29 5.47
N THR A 26 -9.62 -1.05 4.91
CA THR A 26 -9.79 -0.05 3.86
C THR A 26 -9.68 1.39 4.40
N TYR A 27 -9.60 2.38 3.51
CA TYR A 27 -9.37 3.78 3.86
C TYR A 27 -10.47 4.42 4.73
N GLY A 28 -11.72 3.96 4.61
CA GLY A 28 -12.85 4.46 5.37
C GLY A 28 -13.43 5.76 4.81
N LYS A 29 -13.72 5.79 3.51
CA LYS A 29 -14.25 6.98 2.83
C LYS A 29 -15.75 6.85 2.53
N GLY A 30 -16.56 6.90 3.57
CA GLY A 30 -18.02 6.78 3.56
C GLY A 30 -18.81 8.04 3.18
N LEU A 31 -18.33 8.92 2.28
CA LEU A 31 -18.99 10.19 1.96
C LEU A 31 -19.52 10.28 0.52
N VAL A 32 -20.74 10.80 0.37
CA VAL A 32 -21.32 11.19 -0.92
C VAL A 32 -20.92 12.63 -1.23
N GLN A 33 -20.30 12.84 -2.39
CA GLN A 33 -19.97 14.16 -2.88
C GLN A 33 -20.69 14.43 -4.20
N THR A 34 -21.32 15.60 -4.29
CA THR A 34 -21.94 16.11 -5.52
C THR A 34 -21.13 17.29 -6.05
N THR A 35 -20.99 17.39 -7.36
CA THR A 35 -20.33 18.53 -8.01
C THR A 35 -21.36 19.53 -8.50
N ARG A 36 -21.12 20.82 -8.28
CA ARG A 36 -21.82 21.91 -8.93
C ARG A 36 -20.85 22.75 -9.75
N ASP A 37 -21.23 23.06 -10.97
CA ASP A 37 -20.44 23.95 -11.81
C ASP A 37 -20.55 25.38 -11.31
N LEU A 38 -19.42 26.09 -11.33
CA LEU A 38 -19.28 27.50 -11.01
C LEU A 38 -18.83 28.26 -12.27
N SER A 39 -18.89 29.59 -12.20
CA SER A 39 -18.29 30.45 -13.22
C SER A 39 -16.78 30.18 -13.37
N TYR A 40 -16.22 30.57 -14.51
CA TYR A 40 -14.79 30.43 -14.82
C TYR A 40 -14.27 28.98 -14.85
N ASN A 41 -15.10 28.03 -15.33
CA ASN A 41 -14.73 26.61 -15.47
C ASN A 41 -14.29 25.96 -14.14
N ALA A 42 -14.81 26.46 -13.02
CA ALA A 42 -14.59 25.91 -11.69
C ALA A 42 -15.69 24.92 -11.31
N LYS A 43 -15.39 23.98 -10.42
CA LYS A 43 -16.36 23.01 -9.86
C LYS A 43 -16.29 23.03 -8.34
N LEU A 44 -17.45 23.18 -7.71
CA LEU A 44 -17.62 23.03 -6.27
C LEU A 44 -17.99 21.57 -5.95
N LYS A 45 -17.17 20.90 -5.13
CA LYS A 45 -17.50 19.57 -4.58
C LYS A 45 -18.12 19.75 -3.20
N ILE A 46 -19.39 19.36 -3.05
CA ILE A 46 -20.13 19.45 -1.78
C ILE A 46 -20.37 18.04 -1.27
N THR A 47 -19.98 17.78 -0.03
CA THR A 47 -20.36 16.55 0.68
C THR A 47 -21.80 16.67 1.16
N THR A 48 -22.68 15.78 0.70
CA THR A 48 -24.13 15.88 0.95
C THR A 48 -24.67 14.82 1.89
N ALA A 49 -24.00 13.68 2.01
CA ALA A 49 -24.47 12.56 2.82
C ALA A 49 -23.33 11.64 3.27
N LYS A 50 -23.64 10.81 4.27
CA LYS A 50 -22.83 9.66 4.71
C LYS A 50 -23.42 8.37 4.13
N TYR A 51 -22.57 7.43 3.76
CA TYR A 51 -22.95 6.08 3.37
C TYR A 51 -23.02 5.17 4.60
N TYR A 52 -24.11 4.42 4.68
CA TYR A 52 -24.30 3.32 5.64
C TYR A 52 -24.43 2.03 4.84
N ILE A 53 -23.71 0.99 5.28
CA ILE A 53 -23.77 -0.36 4.70
C ILE A 53 -24.90 -1.17 5.37
N PRO A 54 -25.32 -2.33 4.82
CA PRO A 54 -26.55 -3.02 5.22
C PRO A 54 -26.72 -3.33 6.72
N SER A 55 -25.63 -3.50 7.48
CA SER A 55 -25.67 -3.66 8.94
C SER A 55 -26.07 -2.38 9.69
N GLY A 56 -26.15 -1.24 9.00
CA GLY A 56 -26.43 0.08 9.56
C GLY A 56 -25.19 0.83 10.03
N ARG A 57 -23.98 0.28 9.84
CA ARG A 57 -22.72 0.91 10.25
C ARG A 57 -22.21 1.95 9.26
N CYS A 58 -21.54 2.99 9.77
CA CYS A 58 -20.89 4.02 8.98
C CYS A 58 -19.38 3.75 8.87
N ILE A 59 -18.89 3.50 7.67
CA ILE A 59 -17.47 3.18 7.40
C ILE A 59 -16.55 4.41 7.36
N GLN A 60 -17.09 5.62 7.53
CA GLN A 60 -16.32 6.85 7.49
C GLN A 60 -15.31 6.96 8.64
N ALA A 61 -14.02 7.05 8.31
CA ALA A 61 -12.93 7.07 9.28
C ALA A 61 -12.65 8.45 9.90
N LEU A 62 -12.86 9.53 9.13
CA LEU A 62 -12.61 10.90 9.61
C LEU A 62 -13.86 11.52 10.23
N ASP A 63 -13.71 12.12 11.43
CA ASP A 63 -14.76 12.86 12.11
C ASP A 63 -14.72 14.35 11.71
N TYR A 64 -15.64 14.72 10.82
CA TYR A 64 -15.84 16.11 10.41
C TYR A 64 -16.76 16.90 11.35
N THR A 65 -17.42 16.24 12.31
CA THR A 65 -18.36 16.85 13.25
C THR A 65 -17.66 17.41 14.47
N HIS A 66 -16.70 16.68 15.04
CA HIS A 66 -15.87 17.15 16.15
C HIS A 66 -14.45 17.41 15.65
N ARG A 67 -14.21 18.66 15.24
CA ARG A 67 -12.85 19.07 14.86
C ARG A 67 -11.96 19.19 16.09
N ASN A 68 -10.68 18.92 15.87
CA ASN A 68 -9.66 19.16 16.88
C ASN A 68 -9.60 20.65 17.25
N PRO A 69 -9.04 21.01 18.42
CA PRO A 69 -8.90 22.40 18.85
C PRO A 69 -8.11 23.29 17.86
N ASP A 70 -7.23 22.70 17.07
CA ASP A 70 -6.44 23.36 16.02
C ASP A 70 -7.22 23.50 14.67
N GLY A 71 -8.47 23.03 14.62
CA GLY A 71 -9.33 23.05 13.44
C GLY A 71 -9.08 21.91 12.45
N SER A 72 -8.12 21.01 12.72
CA SER A 72 -7.86 19.82 11.92
C SER A 72 -8.96 18.76 12.10
N VAL A 73 -9.07 17.86 11.12
CA VAL A 73 -10.04 16.75 11.13
C VAL A 73 -9.35 15.53 11.72
N GLY A 74 -9.85 15.04 12.84
CA GLY A 74 -9.37 13.82 13.49
C GLY A 74 -9.99 12.56 12.90
N TYR A 75 -9.39 11.42 13.23
CA TYR A 75 -10.05 10.12 13.07
C TYR A 75 -11.14 9.95 14.13
N VAL A 76 -12.16 9.15 13.84
CA VAL A 76 -13.08 8.67 14.88
C VAL A 76 -12.23 7.91 15.91
N PRO A 77 -12.20 8.35 17.18
CA PRO A 77 -11.46 7.66 18.23
C PRO A 77 -11.95 6.21 18.37
N ASP A 78 -11.03 5.28 18.65
CA ASP A 78 -11.38 3.86 18.86
C ASP A 78 -12.45 3.69 19.96
N SER A 79 -12.48 4.57 20.96
CA SER A 79 -13.49 4.60 22.03
C SER A 79 -14.91 4.90 21.55
N LEU A 80 -15.08 5.48 20.35
CA LEU A 80 -16.37 5.79 19.73
C LEU A 80 -16.78 4.75 18.67
N ILE A 81 -15.93 3.75 18.41
CA ILE A 81 -16.25 2.66 17.49
C ILE A 81 -17.35 1.80 18.11
N SER A 82 -18.45 1.66 17.37
CA SER A 82 -19.63 0.89 17.76
C SER A 82 -19.60 -0.50 17.12
N GLU A 83 -20.04 -1.49 17.89
CA GLU A 83 -20.23 -2.87 17.41
C GLU A 83 -21.56 -3.01 16.66
N PHE A 84 -21.49 -3.61 15.48
CA PHE A 84 -22.61 -3.97 14.61
C PHE A 84 -22.52 -5.46 14.29
N HIS A 85 -23.58 -5.97 13.66
CA HIS A 85 -23.69 -7.39 13.33
C HIS A 85 -24.01 -7.58 11.84
N THR A 86 -23.38 -8.58 11.23
CA THR A 86 -23.78 -9.06 9.90
C THR A 86 -25.13 -9.77 9.96
N SER A 87 -25.71 -10.10 8.81
CA SER A 87 -27.00 -10.79 8.71
C SER A 87 -27.04 -12.15 9.45
N SER A 88 -25.89 -12.80 9.60
CA SER A 88 -25.69 -14.07 10.30
C SER A 88 -25.14 -13.89 11.72
N GLY A 89 -24.98 -12.65 12.19
CA GLY A 89 -24.58 -12.32 13.56
C GLY A 89 -23.08 -12.23 13.80
N ARG A 90 -22.23 -12.09 12.77
CA ARG A 90 -20.79 -11.86 12.98
C ARG A 90 -20.56 -10.42 13.45
N LYS A 91 -19.66 -10.23 14.41
CA LYS A 91 -19.26 -8.90 14.90
C LYS A 91 -18.53 -8.13 13.80
N VAL A 92 -18.95 -6.89 13.58
CA VAL A 92 -18.34 -5.94 12.66
C VAL A 92 -18.34 -4.55 13.29
N TYR A 93 -17.45 -3.67 12.87
CA TYR A 93 -17.22 -2.38 13.51
C TYR A 93 -17.36 -1.21 12.54
N ASP A 94 -17.73 -0.04 13.05
CA ASP A 94 -17.81 1.21 12.29
C ASP A 94 -16.53 2.07 12.42
N GLY A 95 -16.55 3.30 11.90
CA GLY A 95 -15.59 4.34 12.28
C GLY A 95 -14.17 4.23 11.70
N GLY A 96 -13.88 3.27 10.82
CA GLY A 96 -12.51 3.06 10.35
C GLY A 96 -12.35 2.32 9.03
N GLY A 97 -13.35 2.35 8.15
CA GLY A 97 -13.39 1.53 6.94
C GLY A 97 -13.91 0.11 7.19
N VAL A 98 -13.70 -0.76 6.21
CA VAL A 98 -14.08 -2.16 6.26
C VAL A 98 -12.88 -2.96 6.77
N THR A 99 -12.98 -3.46 7.99
CA THR A 99 -11.99 -4.39 8.56
C THR A 99 -12.13 -5.76 7.90
N PRO A 100 -11.02 -6.35 7.41
CA PRO A 100 -11.04 -7.66 6.78
C PRO A 100 -11.38 -8.76 7.79
N ASP A 101 -12.01 -9.84 7.32
CA ASP A 101 -12.25 -11.05 8.11
C ASP A 101 -10.94 -11.83 8.32
N ILE A 102 -10.02 -11.74 7.35
CA ILE A 102 -8.67 -12.27 7.41
C ILE A 102 -7.70 -11.14 7.06
N GLY A 103 -6.99 -10.65 8.08
CA GLY A 103 -5.91 -9.70 7.91
C GLY A 103 -4.73 -10.31 7.16
N VAL A 104 -4.28 -9.64 6.12
CA VAL A 104 -3.02 -9.90 5.42
C VAL A 104 -2.32 -8.56 5.38
N ALA A 105 -1.13 -8.47 5.98
CA ALA A 105 -0.38 -7.22 5.97
C ALA A 105 0.06 -6.90 4.54
N GLU A 106 -0.03 -5.64 4.14
CA GLU A 106 0.61 -5.16 2.94
C GLU A 106 2.12 -5.28 3.14
N SER A 107 2.79 -5.87 2.16
CA SER A 107 4.24 -5.93 2.14
C SER A 107 4.74 -4.51 1.93
N ASP A 108 5.36 -3.94 2.97
CA ASP A 108 5.95 -2.61 2.91
C ASP A 108 6.95 -2.54 1.74
N VAL A 109 6.78 -1.53 0.89
CA VAL A 109 7.74 -1.28 -0.20
C VAL A 109 9.07 -0.88 0.43
N SER A 110 10.12 -1.66 0.15
CA SER A 110 11.44 -1.36 0.69
C SER A 110 11.91 0.06 0.31
N PRO A 111 12.68 0.75 1.19
CA PRO A 111 13.13 2.12 0.92
C PRO A 111 13.88 2.26 -0.41
N ILE A 112 14.71 1.27 -0.76
CA ILE A 112 15.42 1.23 -2.04
C ILE A 112 14.46 1.06 -3.22
N ALA A 113 13.46 0.19 -3.12
CA ALA A 113 12.46 0.01 -4.18
C ALA A 113 11.66 1.30 -4.42
N GLN A 114 11.23 1.97 -3.35
CA GLN A 114 10.56 3.26 -3.43
C GLN A 114 11.45 4.31 -4.11
N HIS A 115 12.73 4.35 -3.75
CA HIS A 115 13.67 5.29 -4.33
C HIS A 115 13.94 5.02 -5.82
N LEU A 116 14.11 3.75 -6.21
CA LEU A 116 14.25 3.33 -7.61
C LEU A 116 13.02 3.69 -8.44
N TYR A 117 11.82 3.57 -7.85
CA TYR A 117 10.57 3.96 -8.49
C TYR A 117 10.45 5.47 -8.68
N LEU A 118 10.67 6.26 -7.62
CA LEU A 118 10.55 7.73 -7.66
C LEU A 118 11.55 8.38 -8.62
N ASN A 119 12.75 7.82 -8.74
CA ASN A 119 13.77 8.31 -9.66
C ASN A 119 13.67 7.72 -11.08
N MET A 120 12.54 7.09 -11.41
CA MET A 120 12.24 6.52 -12.74
C MET A 120 13.23 5.43 -13.20
N VAL A 121 14.02 4.82 -12.30
CA VAL A 121 14.99 3.78 -12.68
C VAL A 121 14.28 2.55 -13.22
N ILE A 122 13.24 2.11 -12.50
CA ILE A 122 12.41 0.97 -12.89
C ILE A 122 11.71 1.26 -14.24
N PHE A 123 11.16 2.47 -14.37
CA PHE A 123 10.48 2.92 -15.59
C PHE A 123 11.42 2.96 -16.81
N ASP A 124 12.61 3.52 -16.64
CA ASP A 124 13.61 3.66 -17.70
C ASP A 124 14.16 2.28 -18.11
N PHE A 125 14.46 1.41 -17.13
CA PHE A 125 14.89 0.06 -17.41
C PHE A 125 13.82 -0.72 -18.18
N ALA A 126 12.56 -0.68 -17.73
CA ALA A 126 11.46 -1.36 -18.42
C ALA A 126 11.29 -0.88 -19.87
N THR A 127 11.52 0.41 -20.12
CA THR A 127 11.49 0.99 -21.46
C THR A 127 12.65 0.50 -22.33
N ASN A 128 13.86 0.46 -21.78
CA ASN A 128 15.03 -0.09 -22.46
C ASN A 128 14.90 -1.59 -22.73
N TYR A 129 14.34 -2.34 -21.77
CA TYR A 129 14.06 -3.76 -21.89
C TYR A 129 13.08 -4.01 -23.04
N ASN A 130 11.99 -3.24 -23.13
CA ASN A 130 11.04 -3.33 -24.25
C ASN A 130 11.65 -2.99 -25.61
N ALA A 131 12.54 -2.00 -25.66
CA ALA A 131 13.24 -1.65 -26.89
C ALA A 131 14.17 -2.77 -27.41
N LYS A 132 14.78 -3.53 -26.49
CA LYS A 132 15.67 -4.67 -26.83
C LYS A 132 14.90 -5.96 -27.10
N ASN A 133 13.86 -6.24 -26.32
CA ASN A 133 13.12 -7.49 -26.34
C ASN A 133 11.75 -7.28 -27.01
N LYS A 134 11.60 -7.73 -28.26
CA LYS A 134 10.34 -7.52 -29.01
C LYS A 134 9.13 -8.25 -28.42
N ARG A 135 9.35 -9.32 -27.68
CA ARG A 135 8.32 -10.18 -27.07
C ARG A 135 8.83 -10.75 -25.76
N ILE A 136 7.89 -10.99 -24.85
CA ILE A 136 8.09 -11.69 -23.59
C ILE A 136 7.05 -12.81 -23.45
N ALA A 137 7.17 -13.63 -22.41
CA ALA A 137 6.12 -14.56 -22.01
C ALA A 137 4.79 -13.82 -21.74
N ASN A 138 3.70 -14.56 -21.61
CA ASN A 138 2.41 -13.94 -21.25
C ASN A 138 2.51 -13.24 -19.87
N ALA A 139 1.61 -12.30 -19.60
CA ALA A 139 1.70 -11.48 -18.39
C ALA A 139 1.67 -12.30 -17.09
N GLU A 140 0.89 -13.39 -17.05
CA GLU A 140 0.70 -14.24 -15.87
C GLU A 140 1.95 -15.06 -15.52
N SER A 141 2.70 -15.49 -16.54
CA SER A 141 3.89 -16.34 -16.39
C SER A 141 5.21 -15.59 -16.58
N PHE A 142 5.16 -14.29 -16.86
CA PHE A 142 6.37 -13.49 -17.06
C PHE A 142 7.14 -13.35 -15.74
N SER A 143 8.42 -13.70 -15.79
CA SER A 143 9.37 -13.42 -14.73
C SER A 143 10.77 -13.19 -15.32
N LEU A 144 11.49 -12.25 -14.75
CA LEU A 144 12.90 -12.01 -15.05
C LEU A 144 13.75 -13.16 -14.52
N ASN A 145 14.64 -13.66 -15.37
CA ASN A 145 15.68 -14.57 -14.92
C ASN A 145 16.81 -13.81 -14.20
N ASP A 146 17.73 -14.54 -13.57
CA ASP A 146 18.82 -13.93 -12.80
C ASP A 146 19.77 -13.08 -13.65
N LEU A 147 19.96 -13.41 -14.93
CA LEU A 147 20.80 -12.61 -15.83
C LEU A 147 20.14 -11.27 -16.13
N GLU A 148 18.86 -11.26 -16.47
CA GLU A 148 18.11 -10.03 -16.74
C GLU A 148 17.96 -9.15 -15.49
N PHE A 149 17.82 -9.76 -14.31
CA PHE A 149 17.80 -9.01 -13.05
C PHE A 149 19.18 -8.41 -12.73
N ASN A 150 20.28 -9.12 -13.02
CA ASN A 150 21.62 -8.55 -12.89
C ASN A 150 21.87 -7.38 -13.86
N GLU A 151 21.33 -7.44 -15.08
CA GLU A 151 21.36 -6.28 -15.99
C GLU A 151 20.62 -5.07 -15.40
N PHE A 152 19.51 -5.29 -14.69
CA PHE A 152 18.83 -4.23 -13.96
C PHE A 152 19.69 -3.64 -12.84
N ILE A 153 20.36 -4.49 -12.06
CA ILE A 153 21.28 -4.03 -11.00
C ILE A 153 22.36 -3.14 -11.60
N ASP A 154 23.02 -3.58 -12.67
CA ASP A 154 24.09 -2.83 -13.32
C ASP A 154 23.57 -1.51 -13.90
N PHE A 155 22.38 -1.54 -14.52
CA PHE A 155 21.71 -0.33 -14.98
C PHE A 155 21.44 0.64 -13.82
N ALA A 156 20.87 0.15 -12.72
CA ALA A 156 20.51 0.97 -11.58
C ALA A 156 21.77 1.61 -10.94
N VAL A 157 22.84 0.83 -10.71
CA VAL A 157 24.13 1.33 -10.20
C VAL A 157 24.73 2.39 -11.12
N SER A 158 24.63 2.21 -12.45
CA SER A 158 25.15 3.18 -13.42
C SER A 158 24.46 4.55 -13.37
N ARG A 159 23.24 4.63 -12.82
CA ARG A 159 22.51 5.89 -12.67
C ARG A 159 23.07 6.78 -11.55
N ASN A 160 23.94 6.23 -10.70
CA ASN A 160 24.64 6.95 -9.63
C ASN A 160 23.70 7.80 -8.76
N ILE A 161 22.56 7.22 -8.36
CA ILE A 161 21.53 7.94 -7.61
C ILE A 161 21.82 7.81 -6.13
N SER A 162 21.98 8.93 -5.44
CA SER A 162 22.09 8.94 -3.98
C SER A 162 20.70 8.82 -3.36
N PHE A 163 20.54 7.93 -2.38
CA PHE A 163 19.38 7.91 -1.51
C PHE A 163 19.77 8.01 -0.05
N LYS A 164 18.86 8.54 0.76
CA LYS A 164 18.94 8.47 2.22
C LYS A 164 17.65 7.88 2.74
N THR A 165 17.77 6.87 3.59
CA THR A 165 16.64 6.30 4.31
C THR A 165 16.11 7.26 5.36
N GLU A 166 14.88 7.02 5.82
CA GLU A 166 14.32 7.81 6.93
C GLU A 166 15.13 7.64 8.21
N THR A 167 15.69 6.45 8.44
CA THR A 167 16.60 6.18 9.56
C THR A 167 17.86 7.06 9.49
N GLU A 168 18.46 7.21 8.31
CA GLU A 168 19.61 8.11 8.14
C GLU A 168 19.25 9.58 8.34
N LYS A 169 18.07 10.02 7.88
CA LYS A 169 17.60 11.38 8.16
C LYS A 169 17.39 11.62 9.65
N ASN A 170 16.76 10.68 10.34
CA ASN A 170 16.59 10.74 11.80
C ASN A 170 17.94 10.74 12.54
N LEU A 171 18.95 10.02 12.02
CA LEU A 171 20.30 10.06 12.56
C LEU A 171 20.96 11.43 12.33
N ASP A 172 20.79 12.04 11.16
CA ASP A 172 21.27 13.41 10.89
C ASP A 172 20.61 14.42 11.85
N ASP A 173 19.30 14.30 12.10
CA ASP A 173 18.55 15.15 13.05
C ASP A 173 19.04 14.94 14.50
N LEU A 174 19.32 13.69 14.90
CA LEU A 174 19.93 13.36 16.18
C LEU A 174 21.32 13.99 16.32
N ILE A 175 22.14 13.93 15.27
CA ILE A 175 23.46 14.56 15.22
C ILE A 175 23.34 16.08 15.39
N GLU A 176 22.40 16.71 14.68
CA GLU A 176 22.19 18.15 14.77
C GLU A 176 21.72 18.57 16.17
N THR A 177 20.74 17.86 16.72
CA THR A 177 20.15 18.13 18.03
C THR A 177 21.17 17.91 19.15
N SER A 178 21.90 16.80 19.14
CA SER A 178 22.93 16.51 20.14
C SER A 178 24.10 17.50 20.12
N LYS A 179 24.41 18.12 18.97
CA LYS A 179 25.38 19.22 18.88
C LYS A 179 24.85 20.49 19.56
N LYS A 180 23.59 20.85 19.30
CA LYS A 180 22.93 22.01 19.94
C LYS A 180 22.86 21.85 21.46
N GLU A 181 22.55 20.65 21.93
CA GLU A 181 22.46 20.31 23.35
C GLU A 181 23.83 20.01 24.00
N LYS A 182 24.91 20.03 23.22
CA LYS A 182 26.29 19.76 23.66
C LYS A 182 26.55 18.33 24.13
N TYR A 183 25.66 17.39 23.86
CA TYR A 183 25.85 15.96 24.12
C TYR A 183 26.71 15.25 23.09
N TYR A 184 26.85 15.78 21.86
CA TYR A 184 27.52 15.10 20.74
C TYR A 184 28.89 14.52 21.12
N LYS A 185 29.75 15.29 21.81
CA LYS A 185 31.09 14.82 22.22
C LYS A 185 31.07 13.58 23.11
N LYS A 186 30.01 13.40 23.90
CA LYS A 186 29.85 12.25 24.81
C LYS A 186 29.43 10.98 24.08
N ILE A 187 28.69 11.12 22.97
CA ILE A 187 28.08 10.02 22.21
C ILE A 187 28.64 9.89 20.79
N GLN A 188 29.78 10.52 20.51
CA GLN A 188 30.33 10.65 19.17
C GLN A 188 30.68 9.29 18.58
N THR A 189 31.32 8.42 19.36
CA THR A 189 31.74 7.10 18.92
C THR A 189 30.56 6.24 18.51
N GLU A 190 29.47 6.27 19.29
CA GLU A 190 28.25 5.53 19.02
C GLU A 190 27.54 6.06 17.77
N ILE A 191 27.47 7.38 17.60
CA ILE A 191 26.90 8.01 16.40
C ILE A 191 27.70 7.63 15.16
N GLU A 192 29.03 7.68 15.21
CA GLU A 192 29.88 7.33 14.07
C GLU A 192 29.77 5.84 13.71
N ALA A 193 29.67 4.97 14.72
CA ALA A 193 29.40 3.56 14.51
C ALA A 193 28.05 3.32 13.82
N LEU A 194 26.98 3.99 14.28
CA LEU A 194 25.66 3.92 13.64
C LEU A 194 25.69 4.44 12.20
N LYS A 195 26.35 5.58 11.97
CA LYS A 195 26.47 6.16 10.63
C LYS A 195 27.19 5.22 9.66
N ASN A 196 28.23 4.54 10.12
CA ASN A 196 28.95 3.57 9.30
C ASN A 196 28.13 2.29 9.07
N GLY A 197 27.40 1.81 10.08
CA GLY A 197 26.52 0.65 9.96
C GLY A 197 25.29 0.87 9.07
N LEU A 198 24.89 2.13 8.87
CA LEU A 198 23.79 2.51 7.97
C LEU A 198 24.27 2.90 6.57
N GLN A 199 25.56 2.74 6.25
CA GLN A 199 26.02 3.03 4.88
C GLN A 199 25.37 2.06 3.89
N HIS A 200 24.75 2.64 2.88
CA HIS A 200 24.05 1.90 1.85
C HIS A 200 24.98 1.57 0.68
N ASN A 201 24.99 0.29 0.29
CA ASN A 201 25.54 -0.14 -0.98
C ASN A 201 24.36 -0.52 -1.88
N MET A 202 24.15 0.29 -2.92
CA MET A 202 23.03 0.13 -3.83
C MET A 202 22.89 -1.28 -4.40
N ARG A 203 24.01 -1.96 -4.72
CA ARG A 203 23.96 -3.33 -5.23
C ARG A 203 23.50 -4.31 -4.17
N GLU A 204 24.06 -4.20 -2.97
CA GLU A 204 23.73 -5.08 -1.84
C GLU A 204 22.29 -4.86 -1.40
N ASP A 205 21.83 -3.61 -1.34
CA ASP A 205 20.45 -3.28 -1.00
C ASP A 205 19.46 -3.82 -2.04
N ILE A 206 19.77 -3.71 -3.34
CA ILE A 206 18.92 -4.30 -4.39
C ILE A 206 18.87 -5.82 -4.28
N LEU A 207 19.98 -6.47 -3.91
CA LEU A 207 20.02 -7.92 -3.71
C LEU A 207 19.28 -8.35 -2.44
N TYR A 208 19.38 -7.58 -1.36
CA TYR A 208 18.68 -7.84 -0.11
C TYR A 208 17.17 -7.75 -0.27
N PHE A 209 16.69 -6.75 -1.02
CA PHE A 209 15.27 -6.56 -1.35
C PHE A 209 14.91 -7.08 -2.74
N LYS A 210 15.56 -8.16 -3.19
CA LYS A 210 15.42 -8.69 -4.55
C LYS A 210 13.96 -8.95 -4.92
N ASP A 211 13.21 -9.64 -4.06
CA ASP A 211 11.85 -10.09 -4.38
C ASP A 211 10.90 -8.90 -4.57
N ASP A 212 10.98 -7.89 -3.69
CA ASP A 212 10.18 -6.67 -3.80
C ASP A 212 10.46 -5.90 -5.08
N ILE A 213 11.76 -5.68 -5.37
CA ILE A 213 12.18 -4.91 -6.53
C ILE A 213 11.86 -5.66 -7.81
N LYS A 214 12.08 -6.97 -7.83
CA LYS A 214 11.80 -7.84 -8.97
C LYS A 214 10.31 -7.82 -9.31
N ARG A 215 9.42 -7.93 -8.32
CA ARG A 215 7.96 -7.82 -8.49
C ARG A 215 7.57 -6.50 -9.16
N ILE A 216 8.01 -5.36 -8.60
CA ILE A 216 7.68 -4.03 -9.14
C ILE A 216 8.24 -3.86 -10.57
N LEU A 217 9.44 -4.38 -10.82
CA LEU A 217 10.09 -4.33 -12.12
C LEU A 217 9.36 -5.16 -13.17
N GLU A 218 8.96 -6.39 -12.84
CA GLU A 218 8.21 -7.27 -13.73
C GLU A 218 6.84 -6.70 -14.08
N GLU A 219 6.14 -6.09 -13.11
CA GLU A 219 4.89 -5.38 -13.35
C GLU A 219 5.06 -4.22 -14.34
N GLU A 220 6.09 -3.40 -14.15
CA GLU A 220 6.37 -2.24 -15.00
C GLU A 220 6.84 -2.67 -16.40
N ILE A 221 7.56 -3.80 -16.52
CA ILE A 221 7.88 -4.42 -17.81
C ILE A 221 6.63 -4.97 -18.48
N ALA A 222 5.82 -5.78 -17.79
CA ALA A 222 4.60 -6.36 -18.34
C ALA A 222 3.64 -5.28 -18.86
N LYS A 223 3.61 -4.12 -18.18
CA LYS A 223 2.86 -2.93 -18.61
C LYS A 223 3.28 -2.40 -19.98
N ARG A 224 4.54 -2.57 -20.40
CA ARG A 224 5.03 -2.14 -21.72
C ARG A 224 4.50 -3.01 -22.87
N TYR A 225 4.25 -4.30 -22.61
CA TYR A 225 3.79 -5.25 -23.64
C TYR A 225 2.28 -5.44 -23.66
N TYR A 226 1.66 -5.43 -22.48
CA TYR A 226 0.28 -5.85 -22.26
C TYR A 226 -0.56 -4.75 -21.60
N TYR A 227 -0.02 -3.53 -21.54
CA TYR A 227 -0.63 -2.36 -20.93
C TYR A 227 -1.01 -2.62 -19.47
N ARG A 228 -1.88 -1.77 -18.93
CA ARG A 228 -2.37 -1.87 -17.55
C ARG A 228 -2.94 -3.26 -17.21
N LYS A 229 -3.59 -3.93 -18.17
CA LYS A 229 -4.15 -5.26 -17.95
C LYS A 229 -3.06 -6.27 -17.62
N GLY A 230 -1.95 -6.29 -18.36
CA GLY A 230 -0.88 -7.24 -18.07
C GLY A 230 -0.10 -6.92 -16.80
N ALA A 231 0.07 -5.64 -16.45
CA ALA A 231 0.63 -5.28 -15.15
C ALA A 231 -0.18 -5.89 -14.01
N ILE A 232 -1.51 -5.77 -14.07
CA ILE A 232 -2.43 -6.38 -13.08
C ILE A 232 -2.33 -7.91 -13.09
N LEU A 233 -2.31 -8.54 -14.26
CA LEU A 233 -2.18 -10.00 -14.34
C LEU A 233 -0.86 -10.50 -13.74
N ASN A 234 0.23 -9.77 -13.95
CA ASN A 234 1.52 -10.10 -13.39
C ASN A 234 1.54 -9.90 -11.86
N SER A 235 0.98 -8.80 -11.35
CA SER A 235 0.94 -8.51 -9.91
C SER A 235 0.11 -9.52 -9.11
N LEU A 236 -0.85 -10.20 -9.74
CA LEU A 236 -1.70 -11.19 -9.06
C LEU A 236 -0.98 -12.49 -8.71
N LYS A 237 0.17 -12.80 -9.34
CA LYS A 237 0.85 -14.08 -9.18
C LYS A 237 1.55 -14.23 -7.82
N ASP A 238 2.09 -13.13 -7.28
CA ASP A 238 2.90 -13.08 -6.05
C ASP A 238 2.20 -12.26 -4.94
N GLY A 239 0.87 -12.09 -5.04
CA GLY A 239 0.10 -11.30 -4.10
C GLY A 239 -0.32 -12.13 -2.89
N GLU A 240 0.21 -11.83 -1.70
CA GLU A 240 -0.11 -12.57 -0.45
C GLU A 240 -1.62 -12.60 -0.17
N SER A 241 -2.33 -11.49 -0.45
CA SER A 241 -3.79 -11.44 -0.34
C SER A 241 -4.51 -12.37 -1.32
N VAL A 242 -3.96 -12.54 -2.53
CA VAL A 242 -4.50 -13.44 -3.57
C VAL A 242 -4.27 -14.90 -3.18
N GLU A 243 -3.06 -15.23 -2.75
CA GLU A 243 -2.74 -16.57 -2.24
C GLU A 243 -3.63 -16.94 -1.06
N LYS A 244 -3.81 -16.02 -0.12
CA LYS A 244 -4.69 -16.22 1.03
C LYS A 244 -6.15 -16.39 0.63
N ALA A 245 -6.62 -15.62 -0.34
CA ALA A 245 -7.96 -15.78 -0.89
C ALA A 245 -8.14 -17.16 -1.54
N ILE A 246 -7.18 -17.64 -2.32
CA ILE A 246 -7.21 -18.98 -2.92
C ILE A 246 -7.23 -20.07 -1.84
N GLU A 247 -6.36 -19.98 -0.83
CA GLU A 247 -6.30 -20.91 0.30
C GLU A 247 -7.67 -21.06 0.98
N VAL A 248 -8.35 -19.93 1.18
CA VAL A 248 -9.66 -19.86 1.85
C VAL A 248 -10.78 -20.35 0.93
N LEU A 249 -10.77 -19.99 -0.35
CA LEU A 249 -11.80 -20.37 -1.31
C LEU A 249 -11.79 -21.88 -1.63
N VAL A 250 -10.61 -22.49 -1.70
CA VAL A 250 -10.49 -23.93 -1.97
C VAL A 250 -10.93 -24.77 -0.76
N ASN A 251 -10.73 -24.27 0.46
CA ASN A 251 -11.15 -24.94 1.69
C ASN A 251 -12.58 -24.56 2.10
N LYS A 252 -13.57 -25.31 1.58
CA LYS A 252 -15.00 -25.06 1.84
C LYS A 252 -15.37 -25.07 3.33
N ASP A 253 -14.77 -25.96 4.13
CA ASP A 253 -15.06 -26.04 5.55
C ASP A 253 -14.56 -24.80 6.30
N LYS A 254 -13.34 -24.36 5.99
CA LYS A 254 -12.79 -23.11 6.48
C LYS A 254 -13.66 -21.92 6.07
N TYR A 255 -14.02 -21.81 4.80
CA TYR A 255 -14.88 -20.73 4.29
C TYR A 255 -16.23 -20.68 5.03
N ASN A 256 -16.91 -21.82 5.15
CA ASN A 256 -18.20 -21.92 5.84
C ASN A 256 -18.08 -21.64 7.33
N SER A 257 -16.95 -21.98 7.97
CA SER A 257 -16.69 -21.64 9.36
C SER A 257 -16.52 -20.14 9.58
N LEU A 258 -15.92 -19.43 8.62
CA LEU A 258 -15.70 -17.98 8.69
C LEU A 258 -16.99 -17.17 8.53
N LEU A 259 -18.00 -17.73 7.86
CA LEU A 259 -19.32 -17.12 7.70
C LEU A 259 -20.25 -17.33 8.89
N LYS A 260 -19.86 -18.13 9.89
CA LYS A 260 -20.64 -18.33 11.11
C LYS A 260 -20.28 -17.28 12.18
N PRO A 261 -21.23 -16.92 13.06
CA PRO A 261 -20.92 -16.11 14.24
C PRO A 261 -19.88 -16.83 15.11
N LYS A 262 -18.95 -16.05 15.68
CA LYS A 262 -17.92 -16.49 16.62
C LYS A 262 -18.38 -16.27 18.05
#